data_AF-A0A1Q8AIK1-F1
#
_entry.id   AF-A0A1Q8AIK1-F1
#
_cell.length_a   1.000
_cell.length_b   1.000
_cell.length_c   1.000
_cell.angle_alpha   90.00
_cell.angle_beta   90.00
_cell.angle_gamma   90.00
#
_symmetry.space_group_name_H-M   'P 1'
#
loop_
_entity.id
_entity.type
_entity.pdbx_description
1 polymer ?
#
loop_
_entity_poly.entity_id
_entity_poly.type
_entity_poly.pdbx_seq_one_letter_code
_entity_poly.pdbx_strand_id
1 'polypeptide(L)' 'MAAVAAQPVFRLLGAKGLGVSDDYMTEKMPAVNVGLLDGQLAWRQHDGGHTVGPNWKYLIPWADKFLTHSSSVTSASK' A
#
# COMPACT_ATOMS: atom_id res chain seq x y z
N MET A 1 6.14 15.33 -0.48
CA MET A 1 5.84 13.95 -0.02
C MET A 1 6.31 12.92 -1.06
N ALA A 2 7.17 11.97 -0.68
CA ALA A 2 7.81 11.06 -1.64
C ALA A 2 6.82 10.11 -2.36
N ALA A 3 5.87 9.51 -1.64
CA ALA A 3 4.90 8.61 -2.27
C ALA A 3 4.03 9.32 -3.31
N VAL A 4 3.58 10.56 -3.03
CA VAL A 4 2.83 11.36 -4.05
C VAL A 4 3.66 11.56 -5.32
N ALA A 5 4.93 11.94 -5.17
CA ALA A 5 5.83 12.13 -6.31
C ALA A 5 6.13 10.84 -7.09
N ALA A 6 5.95 9.66 -6.48
CA ALA A 6 6.16 8.37 -7.14
C ALA A 6 4.96 7.88 -7.96
N GLN A 7 3.76 8.45 -7.76
CA GLN A 7 2.54 8.01 -8.44
C GLN A 7 2.66 7.95 -9.97
N PRO A 8 3.30 8.92 -10.67
CA PRO A 8 3.42 8.88 -12.13
C PRO A 8 4.14 7.61 -12.64
N VAL A 9 5.19 7.16 -11.95
CA VAL A 9 5.94 5.96 -12.35
C VAL A 9 5.15 4.68 -12.07
N PHE A 10 4.39 4.64 -10.96
CA PHE A 10 3.49 3.50 -10.71
C PHE A 10 2.45 3.37 -11.83
N ARG A 11 1.83 4.48 -12.25
CA ARG A 11 0.86 4.46 -13.36
C ARG A 11 1.51 4.12 -14.70
N LEU A 12 2.74 4.58 -14.96
CA LEU A 12 3.52 4.20 -16.14
C LEU A 12 3.71 2.67 -16.23
N LEU A 13 3.90 2.01 -15.09
CA LEU A 13 4.06 0.55 -14.98
C LEU A 13 2.72 -0.20 -14.87
N GLY A 14 1.58 0.46 -15.08
CA GLY A 14 0.25 -0.15 -14.99
C GLY A 14 -0.24 -0.41 -13.56
N ALA A 15 0.41 0.15 -12.55
CA ALA A 15 0.04 0.03 -11.14
C ALA A 15 -0.77 1.23 -10.65
N LYS A 16 -1.61 1.02 -9.63
CA LYS A 16 -2.45 2.05 -9.03
C LYS A 16 -1.67 2.82 -7.96
N GLY A 17 -1.78 4.15 -8.02
CA GLY A 17 -1.23 5.09 -7.05
C GLY A 17 -2.11 5.26 -5.80
N LEU A 18 -1.92 6.39 -5.10
CA LEU A 18 -2.62 6.73 -3.85
C LEU A 18 -4.04 7.29 -4.07
N GLY A 19 -4.40 7.66 -5.30
CA GLY A 19 -5.71 8.24 -5.61
C GLY A 19 -5.83 9.74 -5.28
N VAL A 20 -4.69 10.43 -5.16
CA VAL A 20 -4.58 11.89 -4.98
C VAL A 20 -3.83 12.51 -6.17
N SER A 21 -3.74 13.83 -6.26
CA SER A 21 -2.98 14.48 -7.34
C SER A 21 -1.48 14.16 -7.26
N ASP A 22 -0.74 14.43 -8.34
CA ASP A 22 0.72 14.20 -8.37
C ASP A 22 1.53 15.34 -7.77
N ASP A 23 0.89 16.45 -7.40
CA ASP A 23 1.56 17.62 -6.89
C ASP A 23 1.89 17.46 -5.40
N TYR A 24 3.08 16.93 -5.14
CA TYR A 24 3.55 16.69 -3.79
C TYR A 24 3.81 17.97 -2.96
N MET A 25 3.75 19.16 -3.58
CA MET A 25 3.88 20.45 -2.89
C MET A 25 2.54 20.93 -2.32
N THR A 26 1.42 20.53 -2.90
CA THR A 26 0.08 20.95 -2.47
C THR A 26 -0.70 19.83 -1.78
N GLU A 27 -0.38 18.57 -2.06
CA GLU A 27 -0.99 17.43 -1.40
C GLU A 27 -0.71 17.39 0.10
N LYS A 28 -1.71 16.91 0.85
CA LYS A 28 -1.65 16.78 2.30
C LYS A 28 -1.41 15.33 2.70
N MET A 29 -0.70 15.15 3.82
CA MET A 29 -0.62 13.82 4.43
C MET A 29 -2.04 13.35 4.80
N PRO A 30 -2.34 12.05 4.64
CA PRO A 30 -3.56 11.46 5.19
C PRO A 30 -3.64 11.74 6.69
N ALA A 31 -4.85 11.89 7.22
CA ALA A 31 -5.03 12.00 8.67
C ALA A 31 -4.45 10.76 9.37
N VAL A 32 -3.98 10.94 10.61
CA VAL A 32 -3.45 9.83 11.42
C VAL A 32 -4.51 8.73 11.52
N ASN A 33 -4.07 7.48 11.40
CA ASN A 33 -4.89 6.27 11.34
C ASN A 33 -5.79 6.10 10.09
N VAL A 34 -5.79 7.06 9.16
CA VAL A 34 -6.44 6.94 7.85
C VAL A 34 -5.42 6.47 6.82
N GLY A 35 -5.74 5.37 6.12
CA GLY A 35 -4.85 4.76 5.15
C GLY A 35 -5.32 4.99 3.71
N LEU A 36 -4.38 5.30 2.82
CA LEU A 36 -4.54 5.21 1.37
C LEU A 36 -3.98 3.84 0.94
N LEU A 37 -4.82 2.80 0.94
CA LEU A 37 -4.39 1.39 0.83
C LEU A 37 -4.97 0.64 -0.38
N ASP A 38 -5.57 1.37 -1.32
CA ASP A 38 -6.29 0.77 -2.45
C ASP A 38 -5.40 0.48 -3.66
N GLY A 39 -4.16 0.98 -3.67
CA GLY A 39 -3.19 0.80 -4.75
C GLY A 39 -1.95 0.01 -4.33
N GLN A 40 -1.16 -0.37 -5.32
CA GLN A 40 0.17 -0.97 -5.14
C GLN A 40 1.15 0.04 -4.49
N LEU A 41 0.91 1.34 -4.68
CA LEU A 41 1.50 2.38 -3.85
C LEU A 41 0.51 2.75 -2.75
N ALA A 42 0.97 2.72 -1.50
CA ALA A 42 0.11 2.94 -0.34
C ALA A 42 0.79 3.82 0.73
N TRP A 43 -0.03 4.50 1.54
CA TRP A 43 0.43 5.29 2.69
C TRP A 43 -0.50 5.08 3.88
N ARG A 44 0.06 4.82 5.07
CA ARG A 44 -0.66 4.92 6.34
C ARG A 44 0.27 5.36 7.48
N GLN A 45 -0.15 6.36 8.24
CA GLN A 45 0.50 6.75 9.49
C GLN A 45 -0.31 6.24 10.69
N HIS A 46 0.35 5.66 11.69
CA HIS A 46 -0.25 5.37 12.98
C HIS A 46 0.10 6.46 14.00
N ASP A 47 -0.63 6.45 15.11
CA ASP A 47 -0.49 7.35 16.27
C ASP A 47 0.56 6.90 17.30
N GLY A 48 1.13 5.71 17.15
CA GLY A 48 2.28 5.27 17.97
C GLY A 48 3.58 6.02 17.68
N GLY A 49 4.59 5.85 18.55
CA GLY A 49 5.95 6.39 18.39
C GLY A 49 6.80 5.67 17.33
N HIS A 50 8.12 5.63 17.51
CA HIS A 50 9.05 4.94 16.60
C HIS A 50 8.97 3.40 16.75
N THR A 51 7.84 2.83 16.32
CA THR A 51 7.53 1.41 16.35
C THR A 51 6.83 1.01 15.05
N VAL A 52 6.88 -0.27 14.69
CA VAL A 52 6.22 -0.80 13.48
C VAL A 52 4.90 -1.53 13.79
N GLY A 53 4.69 -1.90 15.06
CA GLY A 53 3.60 -2.76 15.53
C GLY A 53 2.20 -2.37 15.02
N PRO A 54 1.76 -1.11 15.21
CA PRO A 54 0.38 -0.72 14.89
C PRO A 54 -0.01 -0.84 13.42
N ASN A 55 0.96 -0.89 12.50
CA ASN A 55 0.72 -0.98 11.07
C ASN A 55 0.62 -2.43 10.55
N TRP A 56 1.07 -3.45 11.30
CA TRP A 56 1.05 -4.85 10.83
C TRP A 56 -0.34 -5.33 10.45
N LYS A 57 -1.37 -4.95 11.20
CA LYS A 57 -2.78 -5.29 10.90
C LYS A 57 -3.31 -4.72 9.58
N TYR A 58 -2.62 -3.73 9.00
CA TYR A 58 -2.96 -3.16 7.68
C TYR A 58 -2.01 -3.65 6.59
N LEU A 59 -0.73 -3.83 6.94
CA LEU A 59 0.29 -4.30 6.00
C LEU A 59 -0.03 -5.70 5.48
N ILE A 60 -0.36 -6.65 6.36
CA ILE A 60 -0.64 -8.04 5.97
C ILE A 60 -1.79 -8.13 4.96
N PRO A 61 -3.00 -7.61 5.25
CA PRO A 61 -4.10 -7.69 4.28
C PRO A 61 -3.89 -6.79 3.04
N TRP A 62 -3.07 -5.74 3.11
CA TRP A 62 -2.67 -4.99 1.92
C TRP A 62 -1.76 -5.83 1.02
N ALA A 63 -0.73 -6.48 1.58
CA ALA A 63 0.21 -7.30 0.85
C ALA A 63 -0.47 -8.51 0.22
N ASP A 64 -1.41 -9.14 0.94
CA ASP A 64 -2.19 -10.29 0.50
C ASP A 64 -2.95 -10.05 -0.82
N LYS A 65 -3.36 -8.80 -1.09
CA LYS A 65 -4.02 -8.43 -2.36
C LYS A 65 -3.13 -8.53 -3.59
N PHE A 66 -1.80 -8.45 -3.41
CA PHE A 66 -0.83 -8.31 -4.50
C PHE A 66 0.16 -9.47 -4.57
N LEU A 67 0.35 -10.19 -3.47
CA LEU A 67 1.19 -11.37 -3.44
C LEU A 67 0.39 -12.57 -3.95
N THR A 68 0.85 -13.16 -5.05
CA THR A 68 0.31 -14.43 -5.51
C THR A 68 0.74 -15.54 -4.56
N HIS A 69 -0.22 -16.13 -3.85
CA HIS A 69 0.01 -17.36 -3.12
C HIS A 69 0.11 -18.50 -4.12
N SER A 70 1.32 -18.97 -4.38
CA SER A 70 1.53 -20.29 -4.98
C SER A 70 1.05 -21.33 -3.97
N SER A 71 -0.25 -21.60 -3.99
CA SER A 71 -0.82 -22.73 -3.29
C SER A 71 -0.19 -23.97 -3.94
N SER A 72 0.74 -24.62 -3.24
CA SER A 72 1.14 -25.98 -3.59
C SER A 72 -0.08 -26.87 -3.32
N VAL A 73 -1.02 -26.89 -4.26
CA VAL A 73 -2.06 -27.91 -4.29
C VAL A 73 -1.32 -29.20 -4.62
N THR A 74 -0.98 -29.96 -3.59
CA THR A 74 -0.60 -31.36 -3.76
C THR A 74 -1.81 -32.06 -4.38
N SER A 75 -1.76 -32.30 -5.69
CA SER A 75 -2.67 -33.23 -6.36
C SER A 75 -2.53 -34.58 -5.67
N ALA A 76 -3.46 -34.90 -4.78
CA ALA A 76 -3.67 -36.27 -4.35
C ALA A 76 -4.26 -37.01 -5.55
N SER A 77 -3.40 -37.78 -6.24
CA SER A 77 -3.87 -38.75 -7.24
C SER A 77 -4.78 -39.76 -6.53
N LYS A 78 -5.94 -40.00 -7.13
CA LYS A 78 -6.74 -41.21 -6.91
C LYS A 78 -5.92 -42.46 -7.21
#